data_AF-A0A5C8NTM1-F1
#
_entry.id   AF-A0A5C8NTM1-F1
#
_cell.length_a   1.000
_cell.length_b   1.000
_cell.length_c   1.000
_cell.angle_alpha   90.00
_cell.angle_beta   90.00
_cell.angle_gamma   90.00
#
_symmetry.space_group_name_H-M   'P 1'
#
loop_
_entity.id
_entity.type
_entity.pdbx_description
1 polymer ?
#
loop_
_entity_poly.entity_id
_entity_poly.type
_entity_poly.pdbx_seq_one_letter_code
_entity_poly.pdbx_strand_id
1 'polypeptide(L)'
;MILFLLMACGKEEAGKNEIENVSTEDEKETKDEEKENKETIEEEKEKKSEENDNKESASEIMNPAIAEETDGDVEVLYTNVNPEVEHNMDGFIVKVNKYQVTHVTDMKQSEEHRFEDLEGYVITADIAIENTSDHDIYYTPNLRIQTDDRYDYIPSKDIYYVAEDNKLKLEENFKSGSEHNFFHIFILTEEEYIKALSLDPKLIVEAGASKNKDFSDSYREEGFFSFPLNEEQSEKAANATDFYQDKLTTNGIATKELISEKKDINESQEIDKFKITIEGVQYTDIVPNDSSKERFKNFGDNDLVAMTIQVSTDNQSDVMTYNDSSAKLIVNDGEERFLSQGMVENYNPRELNPGDSGERQIVFIFQKKYFELYEKFDLEMGPFMGKDGYEFKEKTMEFEIPAP
;
A
#
# COMPACT_ATOMS: atom_id res chain seq x y z
N MET A 1 32.72 15.42 -32.71
CA MET A 1 31.87 16.51 -33.20
C MET A 1 31.92 16.50 -34.72
N ILE A 2 30.88 15.97 -35.36
CA ILE A 2 30.45 16.27 -36.75
C ILE A 2 28.98 15.89 -36.77
N LEU A 3 28.17 16.92 -37.00
CA LEU A 3 26.73 16.97 -37.05
C LEU A 3 26.30 16.52 -38.46
N PHE A 4 25.42 15.53 -38.57
CA PHE A 4 24.79 15.21 -39.85
C PHE A 4 23.47 15.97 -39.97
N LEU A 5 23.52 17.09 -40.71
CA LEU A 5 22.37 17.77 -41.29
C LEU A 5 21.81 16.92 -42.44
N LEU A 6 20.52 16.61 -42.39
CA LEU A 6 19.76 16.18 -43.56
C LEU A 6 19.03 17.40 -44.16
N MET A 7 19.35 17.67 -45.42
CA MET A 7 18.75 18.71 -46.25
C MET A 7 17.35 18.32 -46.72
N ALA A 8 16.50 19.34 -46.80
CA ALA A 8 15.19 19.34 -47.44
C ALA A 8 15.27 19.41 -48.99
N CYS A 9 14.19 18.97 -49.64
CA CYS A 9 13.73 19.40 -50.97
C CYS A 9 12.20 19.55 -50.82
N GLY A 10 11.62 20.75 -50.74
CA GLY A 10 11.14 21.59 -51.87
C GLY A 10 9.64 21.30 -52.11
N LYS A 11 8.68 22.25 -52.16
CA LYS A 11 8.69 23.61 -52.71
C LYS A 11 7.42 24.43 -52.33
N GLU A 12 7.60 25.72 -52.04
CA GLU A 12 6.81 26.97 -52.31
C GLU A 12 5.31 27.07 -51.93
N GLU A 13 4.90 27.93 -50.96
CA GLU A 13 4.61 29.40 -51.02
C GLU A 13 3.27 29.74 -51.72
N ALA A 14 2.39 30.67 -51.30
CA ALA A 14 2.32 31.70 -50.26
C ALA A 14 0.85 32.20 -50.15
N GLY A 15 0.50 32.96 -49.10
CA GLY A 15 -0.64 33.90 -49.16
C GLY A 15 -1.37 34.19 -47.84
N LYS A 16 -1.02 35.31 -47.20
CA LYS A 16 -1.76 35.97 -46.11
C LYS A 16 -3.10 36.54 -46.61
N ASN A 17 -4.10 36.61 -45.72
CA ASN A 17 -4.92 37.82 -45.49
C ASN A 17 -5.82 37.65 -44.26
N GLU A 18 -5.61 38.52 -43.27
CA GLU A 18 -6.63 38.97 -42.28
C GLU A 18 -7.51 40.02 -42.94
N ILE A 19 -8.83 40.00 -42.68
CA ILE A 19 -9.68 41.21 -42.53
C ILE A 19 -10.80 40.90 -41.53
N GLU A 20 -10.90 41.75 -40.49
CA GLU A 20 -11.99 41.89 -39.53
C GLU A 20 -13.27 42.54 -40.10
N ASN A 21 -14.36 42.37 -39.34
CA ASN A 21 -15.41 43.35 -38.99
C ASN A 21 -16.87 43.14 -39.47
N VAL A 22 -17.68 42.69 -38.49
CA VAL A 22 -18.78 43.45 -37.79
C VAL A 22 -20.22 43.46 -38.34
N SER A 23 -21.09 42.89 -37.47
CA SER A 23 -22.47 43.20 -37.02
C SER A 23 -23.66 43.35 -37.97
N THR A 24 -24.79 42.74 -37.59
CA THR A 24 -25.95 43.46 -37.00
C THR A 24 -26.90 42.50 -36.26
N GLU A 25 -27.52 43.04 -35.21
CA GLU A 25 -28.42 42.48 -34.19
C GLU A 25 -29.79 42.02 -34.70
N ASP A 26 -30.47 41.13 -33.94
CA ASP A 26 -31.78 41.46 -33.36
C ASP A 26 -32.12 40.52 -32.17
N GLU A 27 -32.71 41.13 -31.15
CA GLU A 27 -32.93 40.70 -29.76
C GLU A 27 -34.02 39.63 -29.55
N LYS A 28 -33.93 38.88 -28.43
CA LYS A 28 -34.94 38.97 -27.35
C LYS A 28 -34.54 38.28 -26.04
N GLU A 29 -34.81 39.03 -24.96
CA GLU A 29 -34.55 38.84 -23.53
C GLU A 29 -35.28 37.66 -22.85
N THR A 30 -34.67 37.12 -21.77
CA THR A 30 -35.23 36.98 -20.39
C THR A 30 -34.11 36.36 -19.50
N LYS A 31 -33.42 37.10 -18.62
CA LYS A 31 -33.69 37.46 -17.21
C LYS A 31 -34.16 36.32 -16.30
N ASP A 32 -33.26 35.84 -15.43
CA ASP A 32 -33.29 35.95 -13.95
C ASP A 32 -32.14 35.10 -13.36
N GLU A 33 -31.10 35.75 -12.84
CA GLU A 33 -30.85 36.08 -11.41
C GLU A 33 -30.28 34.92 -10.59
N GLU A 34 -28.96 35.04 -10.43
CA GLU A 34 -28.04 34.34 -9.55
C GLU A 34 -28.24 34.83 -8.10
N LYS A 35 -28.30 33.90 -7.13
CA LYS A 35 -28.04 34.18 -5.71
C LYS A 35 -27.64 32.91 -4.95
N GLU A 36 -26.33 32.78 -4.75
CA GLU A 36 -25.63 32.56 -3.48
C GLU A 36 -26.46 31.97 -2.32
N ASN A 37 -26.06 30.80 -1.81
CA ASN A 37 -26.40 30.40 -0.45
C ASN A 37 -25.24 29.60 0.19
N LYS A 38 -24.53 30.27 1.10
CA LYS A 38 -23.63 29.71 2.11
C LYS A 38 -24.43 29.33 3.36
N GLU A 39 -23.89 28.35 4.09
CA GLU A 39 -24.15 28.01 5.51
C GLU A 39 -25.51 27.42 5.88
N THR A 40 -25.52 26.15 6.30
CA THR A 40 -25.88 25.75 7.67
C THR A 40 -25.47 24.30 7.94
N ILE A 41 -24.48 24.07 8.82
CA ILE A 41 -24.32 22.81 9.57
C ILE A 41 -24.05 23.23 11.01
N GLU A 42 -25.08 23.12 11.85
CA GLU A 42 -24.92 22.98 13.29
C GLU A 42 -26.20 22.35 13.88
N GLU A 43 -25.99 21.55 14.93
CA GLU A 43 -26.96 20.89 15.82
C GLU A 43 -27.60 19.56 15.36
N GLU A 44 -27.02 18.45 15.82
CA GLU A 44 -27.81 17.48 16.60
C GLU A 44 -26.95 16.81 17.68
N LYS A 45 -27.26 17.13 18.94
CA LYS A 45 -26.73 16.48 20.15
C LYS A 45 -27.65 15.34 20.59
N GLU A 46 -26.99 14.31 21.11
CA GLU A 46 -27.45 13.35 22.14
C GLU A 46 -28.54 12.34 21.81
N LYS A 47 -28.12 11.07 21.66
CA LYS A 47 -28.75 9.95 22.37
C LYS A 47 -27.70 9.08 23.07
N LYS A 48 -27.85 8.97 24.39
CA LYS A 48 -27.19 7.98 25.24
C LYS A 48 -27.61 6.55 24.84
N SER A 49 -26.65 5.65 24.76
CA SER A 49 -26.82 4.26 25.23
C SER A 49 -25.67 3.89 26.16
N GLU A 50 -26.01 3.14 27.20
CA GLU A 50 -25.15 2.75 28.32
C GLU A 50 -24.26 1.55 27.96
N GLU A 51 -23.02 1.64 28.46
CA GLU A 51 -22.08 0.61 28.93
C GLU A 51 -21.91 -0.71 28.15
N ASN A 52 -20.72 -0.85 27.56
CA ASN A 52 -19.90 -2.05 27.75
C ASN A 52 -18.42 -1.63 27.91
N ASP A 53 -17.76 -2.25 28.89
CA ASP A 53 -16.44 -1.95 29.42
C ASP A 53 -15.29 -2.08 28.41
N ASN A 54 -14.63 -0.96 28.09
CA ASN A 54 -13.16 -0.78 27.99
C ASN A 54 -12.83 0.63 27.48
N LYS A 55 -13.15 1.67 28.26
CA LYS A 55 -12.59 3.02 28.05
C LYS A 55 -11.45 3.25 29.04
N GLU A 56 -10.25 2.84 28.65
CA GLU A 56 -9.05 3.49 29.17
C GLU A 56 -9.04 4.95 28.64
N SER A 57 -8.62 5.87 29.50
CA SER A 57 -8.82 7.32 29.39
C SER A 57 -8.41 7.96 28.04
N ALA A 58 -9.39 8.24 27.18
CA ALA A 58 -9.22 8.95 25.89
C ALA A 58 -8.92 10.47 26.00
N SER A 59 -8.48 10.98 27.17
CA SER A 59 -8.24 12.41 27.41
C SER A 59 -6.79 12.76 27.73
N GLU A 60 -5.92 11.77 27.95
CA GLU A 60 -4.52 12.05 28.29
C GLU A 60 -3.69 12.20 27.01
N ILE A 61 -2.97 13.32 26.90
CA ILE A 61 -2.04 13.57 25.79
C ILE A 61 -0.86 12.62 25.95
N MET A 62 -0.70 11.70 25.00
CA MET A 62 0.35 10.68 25.02
C MET A 62 1.74 11.31 24.90
N ASN A 63 1.85 12.43 24.19
CA ASN A 63 3.11 13.09 23.90
C ASN A 63 3.07 14.57 24.31
N PRO A 64 3.36 14.90 25.58
CA PRO A 64 3.35 16.27 26.06
C PRO A 64 4.40 17.17 25.39
N ALA A 65 5.45 16.58 24.79
CA ALA A 65 6.50 17.33 24.10
C ALA A 65 5.95 18.16 22.92
N ILE A 66 4.81 17.78 22.33
CA ILE A 66 4.15 18.56 21.28
C ILE A 66 3.84 19.97 21.80
N ALA A 67 3.09 20.08 22.89
CA ALA A 67 2.73 21.38 23.48
C ALA A 67 3.96 22.15 23.99
N GLU A 68 4.92 21.46 24.62
CA GLU A 68 6.13 22.08 25.17
C GLU A 68 7.04 22.65 24.08
N GLU A 69 7.18 21.97 22.95
CA GLU A 69 8.06 22.40 21.86
C GLU A 69 7.39 23.40 20.92
N THR A 70 6.07 23.35 20.71
CA THR A 70 5.34 24.29 19.84
C THR A 70 4.81 25.52 20.57
N ASP A 71 4.72 25.49 21.90
CA ASP A 71 3.96 26.46 22.73
C ASP A 71 2.47 26.57 22.32
N GLY A 72 1.93 25.56 21.61
CA GLY A 72 0.56 25.56 21.10
C GLY A 72 -0.43 24.76 21.96
N ASP A 73 -1.71 24.95 21.66
CA ASP A 73 -2.82 24.20 22.24
C ASP A 73 -2.97 22.84 21.53
N VAL A 74 -3.05 21.76 22.30
CA VAL A 74 -3.12 20.38 21.79
C VAL A 74 -4.47 19.74 22.16
N GLU A 75 -5.20 19.29 21.14
CA GLU A 75 -6.45 18.54 21.27
C GLU A 75 -6.27 17.10 20.76
N VAL A 76 -6.64 16.10 21.55
CA VAL A 76 -6.64 14.70 21.12
C VAL A 76 -7.90 14.43 20.30
N LEU A 77 -7.73 14.00 19.04
CA LEU A 77 -8.85 13.67 18.15
C LEU A 77 -9.17 12.17 18.12
N TYR A 78 -8.14 11.34 18.19
CA TYR A 78 -8.29 9.90 18.09
C TYR A 78 -7.13 9.18 18.81
N THR A 79 -7.42 8.04 19.42
CA THR A 79 -6.42 7.17 20.04
C THR A 79 -6.74 5.73 19.71
N ASN A 80 -5.78 5.04 19.09
CA ASN A 80 -5.85 3.60 18.87
C ASN A 80 -4.93 2.90 19.87
N VAL A 81 -5.51 2.19 20.83
CA VAL A 81 -4.79 1.49 21.90
C VAL A 81 -4.37 0.06 21.53
N ASN A 82 -4.83 -0.47 20.40
CA ASN A 82 -4.47 -1.78 19.89
C ASN A 82 -4.54 -1.78 18.36
N PRO A 83 -3.52 -1.25 17.67
CA PRO A 83 -3.56 -1.07 16.23
C PRO A 83 -3.27 -2.36 15.44
N GLU A 84 -2.98 -3.47 16.12
CA GLU A 84 -2.68 -4.78 15.53
C GLU A 84 -1.54 -4.75 14.48
N VAL A 85 -0.59 -3.83 14.67
CA VAL A 85 0.60 -3.72 13.81
C VAL A 85 1.74 -4.55 14.39
N GLU A 86 2.12 -5.61 13.68
CA GLU A 86 3.30 -6.42 13.96
C GLU A 86 3.93 -6.89 12.66
N HIS A 87 5.18 -6.48 12.40
CA HIS A 87 5.98 -6.96 11.27
C HIS A 87 7.15 -7.79 11.78
N ASN A 88 7.20 -9.08 11.43
CA ASN A 88 8.25 -10.01 11.84
C ASN A 88 9.20 -10.30 10.67
N MET A 89 10.42 -9.81 10.78
CA MET A 89 11.49 -9.99 9.80
C MET A 89 12.48 -11.04 10.31
N ASP A 90 12.07 -12.30 10.31
CA ASP A 90 12.86 -13.46 10.76
C ASP A 90 13.38 -13.37 12.21
N GLY A 91 12.48 -13.03 13.13
CA GLY A 91 12.76 -12.87 14.56
C GLY A 91 13.15 -11.46 14.96
N PHE A 92 13.25 -10.52 14.02
CA PHE A 92 13.32 -9.09 14.29
C PHE A 92 11.93 -8.47 14.11
N ILE A 93 11.29 -8.09 15.22
CA ILE A 93 9.88 -7.75 15.28
C ILE A 93 9.69 -6.27 15.54
N VAL A 94 8.93 -5.59 14.69
CA VAL A 94 8.54 -4.19 14.85
C VAL A 94 7.03 -4.13 15.12
N LYS A 95 6.62 -3.45 16.19
CA LYS A 95 5.22 -3.32 16.60
C LYS A 95 4.84 -1.87 16.84
N VAL A 96 3.57 -1.54 16.64
CA VAL A 96 2.98 -0.31 17.17
C VAL A 96 2.11 -0.72 18.36
N ASN A 97 2.47 -0.29 19.55
CA ASN A 97 1.69 -0.59 20.76
C ASN A 97 0.39 0.21 20.78
N LYS A 98 0.48 1.49 20.42
CA LYS A 98 -0.63 2.43 20.35
C LYS A 98 -0.22 3.66 19.53
N TYR A 99 -1.18 4.43 19.06
CA TYR A 99 -0.92 5.76 18.51
C TYR A 99 -2.04 6.74 18.84
N GLN A 100 -1.72 8.02 18.79
CA GLN A 100 -2.64 9.12 19.07
C GLN A 100 -2.52 10.18 17.98
N VAL A 101 -3.67 10.62 17.48
CA VAL A 101 -3.81 11.74 16.54
C VAL A 101 -4.20 12.98 17.35
N THR A 102 -3.42 14.04 17.23
CA THR A 102 -3.68 15.32 17.90
C THR A 102 -3.76 16.46 16.90
N HIS A 103 -4.70 17.36 17.13
CA HIS A 103 -4.76 18.66 16.49
C HIS A 103 -3.98 19.68 17.33
N VAL A 104 -3.16 20.51 16.69
CA VAL A 104 -2.30 21.49 17.35
C VAL A 104 -2.59 22.86 16.75
N THR A 105 -2.83 23.85 17.60
CA THR A 105 -3.19 25.23 17.21
C THR A 105 -2.41 26.25 18.02
N ASP A 106 -2.48 27.54 17.66
CA ASP A 106 -1.84 28.66 18.38
C ASP A 106 -0.34 28.45 18.63
N MET A 107 0.36 27.82 17.68
CA MET A 107 1.78 27.55 17.81
C MET A 107 2.61 28.83 17.73
N LYS A 108 3.81 28.83 18.30
CA LYS A 108 4.75 29.95 18.11
C LYS A 108 5.18 30.08 16.65
N GLN A 109 5.48 31.31 16.24
CA GLN A 109 5.93 31.68 14.88
C GLN A 109 7.08 30.82 14.31
N SER A 110 7.95 30.25 15.15
CA SER A 110 9.03 29.39 14.65
C SER A 110 8.55 28.06 14.08
N GLU A 111 7.27 27.72 14.21
CA GLU A 111 6.67 26.51 13.65
C GLU A 111 6.14 26.69 12.23
N GLU A 112 6.11 27.92 11.68
CA GLU A 112 5.57 28.22 10.34
C GLU A 112 6.19 27.39 9.21
N HIS A 113 7.46 26.96 9.33
CA HIS A 113 8.10 26.12 8.31
C HIS A 113 7.65 24.67 8.33
N ARG A 114 6.90 24.25 9.36
CA ARG A 114 6.27 22.93 9.49
C ARG A 114 4.75 23.01 9.35
N PHE A 115 4.15 24.13 9.79
CA PHE A 115 2.71 24.37 9.82
C PHE A 115 2.43 25.77 9.26
N GLU A 116 2.02 25.86 7.99
CA GLU A 116 1.93 27.15 7.27
C GLU A 116 1.04 28.19 7.99
N ASP A 117 -0.03 27.73 8.65
CA ASP A 117 -0.97 28.59 9.40
C ASP A 117 -0.84 28.45 10.93
N LEU A 118 0.29 27.92 11.43
CA LEU A 118 0.50 27.60 12.85
C LEU A 118 -0.57 26.67 13.44
N GLU A 119 -1.16 25.88 12.56
CA GLU A 119 -2.20 24.89 12.80
C GLU A 119 -1.88 23.62 12.00
N GLY A 120 -2.17 22.46 12.57
CA GLY A 120 -2.03 21.19 11.88
C GLY A 120 -2.09 19.99 12.82
N TYR A 121 -1.69 18.83 12.31
CA TYR A 121 -1.93 17.56 12.96
C TYR A 121 -0.62 16.83 13.23
N VAL A 122 -0.54 16.21 14.40
CA VAL A 122 0.60 15.39 14.82
C VAL A 122 0.08 14.02 15.19
N ILE A 123 0.66 12.98 14.60
CA ILE A 123 0.42 11.59 15.00
C ILE A 123 1.65 11.12 15.76
N THR A 124 1.47 10.71 17.01
CA THR A 124 2.52 10.04 17.78
C THR A 124 2.21 8.55 17.82
N ALA A 125 3.15 7.70 17.39
CA ALA A 125 3.07 6.25 17.49
C ALA A 125 4.10 5.73 18.51
N ASP A 126 3.64 4.90 19.44
CA ASP A 126 4.49 4.18 20.40
C ASP A 126 4.96 2.87 19.78
N ILE A 127 6.24 2.82 19.43
CA ILE A 127 6.86 1.71 18.69
C ILE A 127 7.67 0.83 19.63
N ALA A 128 7.48 -0.48 19.51
CA ALA A 128 8.31 -1.50 20.13
C ALA A 128 9.12 -2.23 19.05
N ILE A 129 10.42 -2.39 19.28
CA ILE A 129 11.29 -3.25 18.48
C ILE A 129 11.89 -4.32 19.37
N GLU A 130 11.65 -5.59 19.02
CA GLU A 130 12.17 -6.76 19.72
C GLU A 130 13.05 -7.59 18.77
N ASN A 131 14.31 -7.83 19.17
CA ASN A 131 15.19 -8.73 18.43
C ASN A 131 15.26 -10.09 19.13
N THR A 132 14.41 -11.03 18.71
CA THR A 132 14.36 -12.41 19.22
C THR A 132 15.35 -13.36 18.53
N SER A 133 16.04 -12.90 17.49
CA SER A 133 17.03 -13.69 16.77
C SER A 133 18.31 -13.92 17.58
N ASP A 134 19.15 -14.84 17.13
CA ASP A 134 20.48 -15.12 17.70
C ASP A 134 21.59 -14.21 17.14
N HIS A 135 21.23 -13.16 16.40
CA HIS A 135 22.15 -12.23 15.77
C HIS A 135 21.83 -10.78 16.15
N ASP A 136 22.85 -9.92 16.11
CA ASP A 136 22.61 -8.47 16.10
C ASP A 136 22.03 -8.06 14.75
N ILE A 137 21.08 -7.13 14.75
CA ILE A 137 20.37 -6.69 13.55
C ILE A 137 20.60 -5.21 13.30
N TYR A 138 21.04 -4.89 12.08
CA TYR A 138 21.09 -3.53 11.55
C TYR A 138 19.74 -3.22 10.93
N TYR A 139 19.12 -2.14 11.39
CA TYR A 139 17.82 -1.68 10.91
C TYR A 139 17.71 -0.18 11.12
N THR A 140 17.10 0.51 10.16
CA THR A 140 16.72 1.92 10.31
C THR A 140 15.20 1.97 10.41
N PRO A 141 14.63 2.26 11.59
CA PRO A 141 13.19 2.32 11.75
C PRO A 141 12.70 3.59 11.06
N ASN A 142 12.29 3.44 9.81
CA ASN A 142 11.58 4.47 9.06
C ASN A 142 10.19 3.93 8.80
N LEU A 143 9.18 4.59 9.36
CA LEU A 143 7.79 4.27 9.09
C LEU A 143 7.22 5.38 8.19
N ARG A 144 6.25 5.01 7.35
CA ARG A 144 5.53 5.96 6.48
C ARG A 144 4.05 5.61 6.45
N ILE A 145 3.20 6.63 6.34
CA ILE A 145 1.76 6.47 6.14
C ILE A 145 1.47 6.67 4.67
N GLN A 146 1.08 5.59 3.98
CA GLN A 146 0.55 5.65 2.62
C GLN A 146 -0.89 6.16 2.64
N THR A 147 -1.23 7.06 1.73
CA THR A 147 -2.58 7.64 1.61
C THR A 147 -3.28 7.16 0.33
N ASP A 148 -2.84 7.61 -0.85
CA ASP A 148 -3.44 7.23 -2.15
C ASP A 148 -2.75 6.03 -2.79
N ASP A 149 -1.46 6.16 -3.11
CA ASP A 149 -0.66 5.12 -3.75
C ASP A 149 0.76 5.01 -3.16
N ARG A 150 1.57 4.08 -3.67
CA ARG A 150 2.95 3.86 -3.19
C ARG A 150 3.90 5.05 -3.26
N TYR A 151 3.56 6.11 -3.99
CA TYR A 151 4.38 7.33 -4.14
C TYR A 151 3.82 8.50 -3.33
N ASP A 152 2.61 8.36 -2.79
CA ASP A 152 1.94 9.34 -1.96
C ASP A 152 1.92 8.88 -0.51
N TYR A 153 2.87 9.40 0.27
CA TYR A 153 3.06 9.01 1.65
C TYR A 153 3.56 10.15 2.52
N ILE A 154 3.20 10.06 3.80
CA ILE A 154 3.66 10.94 4.87
C ILE A 154 4.80 10.21 5.60
N PRO A 155 6.05 10.68 5.51
CA PRO A 155 7.18 10.08 6.21
C PRO A 155 7.18 10.47 7.70
N SER A 156 7.74 9.60 8.52
CA SER A 156 8.05 9.91 9.92
C SER A 156 9.07 11.07 10.06
N LYS A 157 9.01 11.76 11.20
CA LYS A 157 9.71 13.02 11.53
C LYS A 157 10.26 13.01 12.96
N ASP A 158 11.00 11.96 13.31
CA ASP A 158 11.34 11.61 14.71
C ASP A 158 12.38 12.53 15.38
N ILE A 159 12.80 13.58 14.67
CA ILE A 159 13.64 14.65 15.21
C ILE A 159 12.84 15.74 15.94
N TYR A 160 11.51 15.77 15.77
CA TYR A 160 10.62 16.79 16.35
C TYR A 160 9.67 16.18 17.37
N TYR A 161 9.35 16.92 18.43
CA TYR A 161 8.29 16.56 19.37
C TYR A 161 8.50 15.20 20.04
N VAL A 162 9.75 14.79 20.25
CA VAL A 162 10.08 13.55 20.98
C VAL A 162 10.96 13.92 22.16
N ALA A 163 10.44 13.73 23.37
CA ALA A 163 11.24 13.89 24.59
C ALA A 163 12.43 12.92 24.61
N GLU A 164 13.55 13.31 25.23
CA GLU A 164 14.80 12.52 25.24
C GLU A 164 14.63 11.07 25.75
N ASP A 165 13.67 10.83 26.65
CA ASP A 165 13.40 9.48 27.17
C ASP A 165 12.59 8.60 26.22
N ASN A 166 11.90 9.21 25.24
CA ASN A 166 11.11 8.52 24.21
C ASN A 166 11.85 8.43 22.87
N LYS A 167 13.10 8.91 22.77
CA LYS A 167 13.93 8.73 21.57
C LYS A 167 14.54 7.34 21.54
N LEU A 168 14.65 6.77 20.33
CA LEU A 168 15.45 5.57 20.14
C LEU A 168 16.92 5.84 20.49
N LYS A 169 17.40 5.18 21.54
CA LYS A 169 18.81 5.21 21.97
C LYS A 169 19.51 3.95 21.43
N LEU A 170 20.09 4.08 20.24
CA LEU A 170 20.83 3.00 19.58
C LEU A 170 22.26 3.46 19.24
N GLU A 171 23.26 2.63 19.53
CA GLU A 171 24.64 2.94 19.13
C GLU A 171 24.87 2.65 17.64
N GLU A 172 24.52 1.45 17.18
CA GLU A 172 24.77 1.01 15.81
C GLU A 172 23.77 -0.05 15.32
N ASN A 173 23.39 -0.99 16.18
CA ASN A 173 22.51 -2.11 15.84
C ASN A 173 21.68 -2.56 17.04
N PHE A 174 20.61 -3.30 16.77
CA PHE A 174 19.76 -3.93 17.78
C PHE A 174 20.40 -5.23 18.22
N LYS A 175 20.71 -5.36 19.51
CA LYS A 175 21.39 -6.56 20.03
C LYS A 175 20.47 -7.76 20.06
N SER A 176 21.01 -8.95 19.87
CA SER A 176 20.23 -10.19 20.11
C SER A 176 19.62 -10.15 21.52
N GLY A 177 18.31 -10.42 21.61
CA GLY A 177 17.53 -10.35 22.84
C GLY A 177 17.19 -8.94 23.33
N SER A 178 17.45 -7.88 22.56
CA SER A 178 17.10 -6.51 22.96
C SER A 178 15.64 -6.17 22.70
N GLU A 179 15.10 -5.31 23.55
CA GLU A 179 13.79 -4.67 23.36
C GLU A 179 13.97 -3.15 23.50
N HIS A 180 13.38 -2.39 22.58
CA HIS A 180 13.42 -0.94 22.56
C HIS A 180 12.02 -0.38 22.37
N ASN A 181 11.63 0.59 23.20
CA ASN A 181 10.39 1.33 23.06
C ASN A 181 10.72 2.80 22.85
N PHE A 182 10.05 3.45 21.88
CA PHE A 182 10.31 4.84 21.50
C PHE A 182 9.15 5.40 20.68
N PHE A 183 9.10 6.72 20.50
CA PHE A 183 8.06 7.36 19.70
C PHE A 183 8.53 7.61 18.26
N HIS A 184 7.61 7.35 17.33
CA HIS A 184 7.64 7.85 15.97
C HIS A 184 6.62 8.97 15.80
N ILE A 185 6.97 9.99 15.03
CA ILE A 185 6.14 11.18 14.84
C ILE A 185 5.81 11.36 13.36
N PHE A 186 4.54 11.65 13.05
CA PHE A 186 4.12 12.12 11.74
C PHE A 186 3.52 13.52 11.90
N ILE A 187 3.83 14.41 10.96
CA ILE A 187 3.32 15.77 10.92
C ILE A 187 2.52 15.90 9.64
N LEU A 188 1.29 16.37 9.75
CA LEU A 188 0.36 16.54 8.64
C LEU A 188 -0.18 17.97 8.64
N THR A 189 -0.24 18.55 7.44
CA THR A 189 -1.08 19.72 7.16
C THR A 189 -2.57 19.36 7.25
N GLU A 190 -3.43 20.38 7.30
CA GLU A 190 -4.88 20.17 7.24
C GLU A 190 -5.31 19.46 5.95
N GLU A 191 -4.74 19.84 4.80
CA GLU A 191 -5.03 19.20 3.51
C GLU A 191 -4.67 17.71 3.52
N GLU A 192 -3.47 17.36 4.01
CA GLU A 192 -3.03 15.96 4.13
C GLU A 192 -3.90 15.16 5.10
N TYR A 193 -4.27 15.74 6.24
CA TYR A 193 -5.13 15.08 7.22
C TYR A 193 -6.52 14.83 6.65
N ILE A 194 -7.19 15.84 6.07
CA ILE A 194 -8.51 15.69 5.44
C ILE A 194 -8.46 14.66 4.30
N LYS A 195 -7.41 14.70 3.48
CA LYS A 195 -7.21 13.71 2.43
C LYS A 195 -7.09 12.30 3.01
N ALA A 196 -6.26 12.11 4.04
CA ALA A 196 -6.09 10.82 4.69
C ALA A 196 -7.40 10.31 5.34
N LEU A 197 -8.24 11.19 5.87
CA LEU A 197 -9.58 10.83 6.39
C LEU A 197 -10.52 10.33 5.29
N SER A 198 -10.40 10.85 4.07
CA SER A 198 -11.24 10.44 2.94
C SER A 198 -10.81 9.11 2.29
N LEU A 199 -9.67 8.57 2.70
CA LEU A 199 -9.05 7.37 2.15
C LEU A 199 -8.94 6.26 3.21
N ASP A 200 -8.29 5.15 2.87
CA ASP A 200 -7.97 4.05 3.79
C ASP A 200 -6.45 4.01 4.03
N PRO A 201 -5.90 4.92 4.84
CA PRO A 201 -4.46 5.05 5.01
C PRO A 201 -3.85 3.77 5.58
N LYS A 202 -2.62 3.48 5.13
CA LYS A 202 -1.85 2.32 5.56
C LYS A 202 -0.54 2.74 6.18
N LEU A 203 -0.20 2.15 7.33
CA LEU A 203 1.13 2.24 7.89
C LEU A 203 2.01 1.22 7.19
N ILE A 204 3.12 1.69 6.65
CA ILE A 204 4.15 0.85 6.07
C ILE A 204 5.30 0.76 7.07
N VAL A 205 5.55 -0.46 7.54
CA VAL A 205 6.77 -0.81 8.27
C VAL A 205 7.80 -1.24 7.24
N GLU A 206 8.84 -0.41 7.05
CA GLU A 206 9.83 -0.68 6.01
C GLU A 206 10.61 -1.97 6.28
N ALA A 207 10.96 -2.64 5.19
CA ALA A 207 11.89 -3.75 5.18
C ALA A 207 13.31 -3.30 5.59
N GLY A 208 14.30 -4.19 5.47
CA GLY A 208 15.71 -3.80 5.61
C GLY A 208 16.38 -4.26 6.89
N ALA A 209 15.73 -5.08 7.72
CA ALA A 209 16.40 -5.75 8.82
C ALA A 209 17.49 -6.67 8.25
N SER A 210 18.73 -6.49 8.70
CA SER A 210 19.91 -7.14 8.13
C SER A 210 20.86 -7.63 9.22
N LYS A 211 21.51 -8.77 8.99
CA LYS A 211 22.54 -9.29 9.91
C LYS A 211 23.91 -8.63 9.67
N ASN A 212 24.03 -7.80 8.62
CA ASN A 212 25.25 -7.13 8.24
C ASN A 212 25.07 -5.62 8.02
N LYS A 213 26.16 -4.87 8.15
CA LYS A 213 26.13 -3.41 8.11
C LYS A 213 25.96 -2.85 6.69
N ASP A 214 26.28 -3.64 5.68
CA ASP A 214 26.13 -3.27 4.27
C ASP A 214 24.75 -3.62 3.69
N PHE A 215 23.84 -4.15 4.51
CA PHE A 215 22.45 -4.44 4.16
C PHE A 215 22.32 -5.40 2.96
N SER A 216 23.33 -6.23 2.73
CA SER A 216 23.36 -7.12 1.56
C SER A 216 22.42 -8.32 1.72
N ASP A 217 22.12 -8.67 2.97
CA ASP A 217 21.22 -9.77 3.35
C ASP A 217 19.88 -9.28 3.92
N SER A 218 19.56 -8.00 3.70
CA SER A 218 18.34 -7.38 4.20
C SER A 218 17.09 -8.19 3.87
N TYR A 219 16.23 -8.33 4.87
CA TYR A 219 14.83 -8.69 4.69
C TYR A 219 14.20 -7.71 3.70
N ARG A 220 13.49 -8.22 2.70
CA ARG A 220 13.08 -7.43 1.52
C ARG A 220 11.60 -7.06 1.49
N GLU A 221 10.83 -7.53 2.44
CA GLU A 221 9.39 -7.32 2.48
C GLU A 221 9.02 -6.26 3.51
N GLU A 222 8.19 -5.33 3.05
CA GLU A 222 7.57 -4.29 3.86
C GLU A 222 6.27 -4.84 4.45
N GLY A 223 5.94 -4.46 5.68
CA GLY A 223 4.63 -4.73 6.27
C GLY A 223 3.64 -3.62 5.92
N PHE A 224 2.42 -3.99 5.54
CA PHE A 224 1.34 -3.06 5.18
C PHE A 224 0.16 -3.26 6.14
N PHE A 225 -0.13 -2.26 6.97
CA PHE A 225 -1.14 -2.35 8.01
C PHE A 225 -2.17 -1.25 7.86
N SER A 226 -3.44 -1.54 8.14
CA SER A 226 -4.46 -0.48 8.21
C SER A 226 -4.09 0.52 9.32
N PHE A 227 -4.26 1.81 9.06
CA PHE A 227 -3.86 2.86 9.99
C PHE A 227 -4.95 3.94 10.13
N PRO A 228 -6.12 3.59 10.68
CA PRO A 228 -7.26 4.50 10.77
C PRO A 228 -6.92 5.73 11.61
N LEU A 229 -7.36 6.90 11.20
CA LEU A 229 -7.10 8.17 11.90
C LEU A 229 -8.30 8.67 12.70
N ASN A 230 -9.44 7.98 12.59
CA ASN A 230 -10.67 8.25 13.34
C ASN A 230 -11.48 6.96 13.58
N GLU A 231 -12.58 7.08 14.32
CA GLU A 231 -13.46 5.95 14.66
C GLU A 231 -14.13 5.32 13.43
N GLU A 232 -14.56 6.14 12.44
CA GLU A 232 -15.22 5.64 11.23
C GLU A 232 -14.29 4.73 10.41
N GLN A 233 -13.05 5.15 10.20
CA GLN A 233 -12.03 4.34 9.53
C GLN A 233 -11.69 3.09 10.36
N SER A 234 -11.69 3.20 11.69
CA SER A 234 -11.44 2.07 12.59
C SER A 234 -12.52 1.01 12.47
N GLU A 235 -13.79 1.40 12.46
CA GLU A 235 -14.92 0.50 12.25
C GLU A 235 -14.88 -0.13 10.85
N LYS A 236 -14.51 0.65 9.82
CA LYS A 236 -14.34 0.14 8.46
C LYS A 236 -13.21 -0.88 8.38
N ALA A 237 -12.05 -0.61 8.99
CA ALA A 237 -10.90 -1.50 9.01
C ALA A 237 -11.19 -2.81 9.75
N ALA A 238 -11.87 -2.75 10.90
CA ALA A 238 -12.23 -3.93 11.68
C ALA A 238 -13.19 -4.89 10.95
N ASN A 239 -13.96 -4.38 9.99
CA ASN A 239 -14.90 -5.15 9.17
C ASN A 239 -14.37 -5.42 7.75
N ALA A 240 -13.13 -5.02 7.44
CA ALA A 240 -12.56 -5.19 6.12
C ALA A 240 -12.32 -6.67 5.82
N THR A 241 -12.51 -7.05 4.56
CA THR A 241 -12.13 -8.39 4.11
C THR A 241 -10.61 -8.51 4.08
N ASP A 242 -10.10 -9.63 4.58
CA ASP A 242 -8.69 -9.97 4.49
C ASP A 242 -8.34 -10.42 3.06
N PHE A 243 -7.70 -9.52 2.31
CA PHE A 243 -7.26 -9.78 0.95
C PHE A 243 -5.82 -10.25 0.91
N TYR A 244 -5.50 -11.17 -0.01
CA TYR A 244 -4.12 -11.51 -0.30
C TYR A 244 -3.31 -10.26 -0.69
N GLN A 245 -2.09 -10.16 -0.15
CA GLN A 245 -1.24 -8.96 -0.20
C GLN A 245 -0.54 -8.79 -1.55
N ASP A 246 -1.30 -8.77 -2.65
CA ASP A 246 -0.77 -8.37 -3.95
C ASP A 246 -0.57 -6.85 -4.04
N LYS A 247 -0.05 -6.35 -5.17
CA LYS A 247 0.22 -4.91 -5.34
C LYS A 247 -1.03 -4.10 -5.64
N LEU A 248 -2.17 -4.70 -5.96
CA LEU A 248 -3.43 -3.96 -6.04
C LEU A 248 -3.75 -3.36 -4.67
N THR A 249 -3.56 -4.14 -3.61
CA THR A 249 -3.77 -3.71 -2.22
C THR A 249 -2.55 -3.01 -1.63
N THR A 250 -1.36 -3.62 -1.67
CA THR A 250 -0.16 -3.10 -0.98
C THR A 250 0.36 -1.78 -1.56
N ASN A 251 0.23 -1.55 -2.87
CA ASN A 251 0.66 -0.29 -3.50
C ASN A 251 -0.48 0.73 -3.70
N GLY A 252 -1.69 0.46 -3.17
CA GLY A 252 -2.85 1.34 -3.36
C GLY A 252 -3.21 1.53 -4.84
N ILE A 253 -3.10 0.48 -5.67
CA ILE A 253 -3.38 0.61 -7.11
C ILE A 253 -4.88 0.56 -7.38
N ALA A 254 -5.63 -0.22 -6.58
CA ALA A 254 -7.07 -0.38 -6.71
C ALA A 254 -7.72 -0.74 -5.37
N THR A 255 -8.98 -0.36 -5.20
CA THR A 255 -9.84 -0.93 -4.17
C THR A 255 -10.38 -2.28 -4.64
N LYS A 256 -10.68 -3.17 -3.68
CA LYS A 256 -11.20 -4.51 -3.93
C LYS A 256 -12.51 -4.74 -3.20
N GLU A 257 -13.42 -5.45 -3.86
CA GLU A 257 -14.61 -6.03 -3.24
C GLU A 257 -14.61 -7.54 -3.51
N LEU A 258 -14.80 -8.35 -2.46
CA LEU A 258 -14.73 -9.81 -2.59
C LEU A 258 -15.97 -10.35 -3.34
N ILE A 259 -15.74 -11.11 -4.41
CA ILE A 259 -16.78 -11.88 -5.10
C ILE A 259 -16.89 -13.25 -4.43
N SER A 260 -15.76 -13.97 -4.34
CA SER A 260 -15.66 -15.25 -3.65
C SER A 260 -14.21 -15.57 -3.30
N GLU A 261 -14.04 -16.47 -2.34
CA GLU A 261 -12.73 -17.01 -1.98
C GLU A 261 -12.79 -18.52 -1.78
N LYS A 262 -11.68 -19.17 -2.09
CA LYS A 262 -11.43 -20.55 -1.71
C LYS A 262 -10.09 -20.64 -1.00
N LYS A 263 -10.17 -20.84 0.32
CA LYS A 263 -9.04 -21.12 1.20
C LYS A 263 -8.77 -22.62 1.29
N ASP A 264 -7.60 -22.95 1.85
CA ASP A 264 -7.18 -24.30 2.19
C ASP A 264 -7.20 -25.30 1.02
N ILE A 265 -6.88 -24.83 -0.20
CA ILE A 265 -6.79 -25.71 -1.38
C ILE A 265 -5.68 -26.75 -1.15
N ASN A 266 -4.51 -26.32 -0.70
CA ASN A 266 -3.36 -27.16 -0.33
C ASN A 266 -2.95 -28.18 -1.41
N GLU A 267 -3.18 -27.86 -2.68
CA GLU A 267 -2.78 -28.74 -3.78
C GLU A 267 -1.31 -28.48 -4.13
N SER A 268 -0.50 -29.53 -4.14
CA SER A 268 0.93 -29.42 -4.42
C SER A 268 1.38 -30.23 -5.63
N GLN A 269 2.33 -29.67 -6.36
CA GLN A 269 3.13 -30.39 -7.35
C GLN A 269 4.62 -30.21 -7.09
N GLU A 270 5.42 -31.18 -7.52
CA GLU A 270 6.86 -31.19 -7.28
C GLU A 270 7.62 -31.61 -8.54
N ILE A 271 8.68 -30.87 -8.86
CA ILE A 271 9.64 -31.19 -9.91
C ILE A 271 11.02 -31.18 -9.27
N ASP A 272 11.68 -32.34 -9.19
CA ASP A 272 13.05 -32.47 -8.69
C ASP A 272 13.29 -31.75 -7.35
N LYS A 273 12.40 -32.00 -6.37
CA LYS A 273 12.39 -31.39 -5.02
C LYS A 273 12.13 -29.89 -4.97
N PHE A 274 11.75 -29.27 -6.09
CA PHE A 274 11.13 -27.95 -6.08
C PHE A 274 9.62 -28.13 -6.03
N LYS A 275 8.99 -27.69 -4.95
CA LYS A 275 7.57 -27.89 -4.68
C LYS A 275 6.84 -26.55 -4.73
N ILE A 276 5.68 -26.56 -5.38
CA ILE A 276 4.71 -25.46 -5.40
C ILE A 276 3.43 -25.97 -4.75
N THR A 277 2.81 -25.15 -3.90
CA THR A 277 1.51 -25.42 -3.29
C THR A 277 0.57 -24.25 -3.54
N ILE A 278 -0.64 -24.54 -4.05
CA ILE A 278 -1.72 -23.56 -4.15
C ILE A 278 -2.45 -23.55 -2.80
N GLU A 279 -2.31 -22.45 -2.05
CA GLU A 279 -2.89 -22.29 -0.72
C GLU A 279 -4.36 -21.86 -0.83
N GLY A 280 -4.65 -20.97 -1.78
CA GLY A 280 -6.00 -20.47 -1.99
C GLY A 280 -6.12 -19.51 -3.17
N VAL A 281 -7.36 -19.13 -3.50
CA VAL A 281 -7.68 -18.15 -4.55
C VAL A 281 -8.76 -17.18 -4.06
N GLN A 282 -8.63 -15.93 -4.48
CA GLN A 282 -9.63 -14.86 -4.28
C GLN A 282 -10.03 -14.28 -5.63
N TYR A 283 -11.33 -14.09 -5.81
CA TYR A 283 -11.93 -13.37 -6.92
C TYR A 283 -12.51 -12.07 -6.40
N THR A 284 -12.09 -10.95 -6.97
CA THR A 284 -12.48 -9.63 -6.48
C THR A 284 -12.86 -8.70 -7.62
N ASP A 285 -13.94 -7.95 -7.45
CA ASP A 285 -14.15 -6.74 -8.24
C ASP A 285 -13.06 -5.73 -7.88
N ILE A 286 -12.52 -5.02 -8.87
CA ILE A 286 -11.48 -4.02 -8.66
C ILE A 286 -11.85 -2.68 -9.29
N VAL A 287 -11.59 -1.60 -8.56
CA VAL A 287 -11.72 -0.23 -9.06
C VAL A 287 -10.37 0.47 -8.93
N PRO A 288 -9.68 0.77 -10.04
CA PRO A 288 -8.42 1.50 -9.99
C PRO A 288 -8.58 2.88 -9.32
N ASN A 289 -7.66 3.21 -8.42
CA ASN A 289 -7.60 4.53 -7.81
C ASN A 289 -7.28 5.60 -8.87
N ASP A 290 -7.58 6.87 -8.55
CA ASP A 290 -7.45 7.97 -9.51
C ASP A 290 -6.05 8.09 -10.12
N SER A 291 -5.01 7.93 -9.31
CA SER A 291 -3.59 7.92 -9.71
C SER A 291 -3.22 6.73 -10.62
N SER A 292 -3.99 5.64 -10.59
CA SER A 292 -3.72 4.40 -11.32
C SER A 292 -4.59 4.18 -12.55
N LYS A 293 -5.71 4.90 -12.72
CA LYS A 293 -6.67 4.75 -13.84
C LYS A 293 -6.03 4.64 -15.22
N GLU A 294 -5.03 5.48 -15.52
CA GLU A 294 -4.35 5.51 -16.82
C GLU A 294 -3.68 4.16 -17.17
N ARG A 295 -3.24 3.39 -16.17
CA ARG A 295 -2.62 2.07 -16.36
C ARG A 295 -3.63 1.02 -16.83
N PHE A 296 -4.91 1.24 -16.56
CA PHE A 296 -6.01 0.31 -16.88
C PHE A 296 -6.78 0.70 -18.14
N LYS A 297 -6.42 1.80 -18.82
CA LYS A 297 -7.15 2.30 -20.00
C LYS A 297 -7.36 1.28 -21.13
N ASN A 298 -6.46 0.31 -21.26
CA ASN A 298 -6.56 -0.73 -22.29
C ASN A 298 -7.71 -1.71 -22.03
N PHE A 299 -8.25 -1.74 -20.81
CA PHE A 299 -9.48 -2.45 -20.48
C PHE A 299 -10.74 -1.63 -20.82
N GLY A 300 -10.61 -0.36 -21.22
CA GLY A 300 -11.73 0.55 -21.48
C GLY A 300 -12.53 0.86 -20.20
N ASP A 301 -13.76 1.32 -20.37
CA ASP A 301 -14.68 1.64 -19.26
C ASP A 301 -15.40 0.40 -18.70
N ASN A 302 -14.80 -0.78 -18.81
CA ASN A 302 -15.43 -2.03 -18.34
C ASN A 302 -15.11 -2.24 -16.86
N ASP A 303 -16.07 -2.79 -16.12
CA ASP A 303 -15.83 -3.33 -14.79
C ASP A 303 -14.74 -4.41 -14.86
N LEU A 304 -13.90 -4.45 -13.83
CA LEU A 304 -12.72 -5.30 -13.79
C LEU A 304 -12.83 -6.31 -12.65
N VAL A 305 -12.34 -7.51 -12.93
CA VAL A 305 -12.20 -8.58 -11.93
C VAL A 305 -10.74 -8.96 -11.83
N ALA A 306 -10.21 -9.10 -10.61
CA ALA A 306 -8.93 -9.73 -10.34
C ALA A 306 -9.13 -11.13 -9.76
N MET A 307 -8.39 -12.10 -10.28
CA MET A 307 -8.16 -13.39 -9.65
C MET A 307 -6.76 -13.38 -9.04
N THR A 308 -6.68 -13.57 -7.73
CA THR A 308 -5.43 -13.58 -6.96
C THR A 308 -5.23 -14.95 -6.35
N ILE A 309 -4.16 -15.65 -6.73
CA ILE A 309 -3.82 -16.99 -6.26
C ILE A 309 -2.66 -16.88 -5.27
N GLN A 310 -2.86 -17.35 -4.04
CA GLN A 310 -1.81 -17.47 -3.02
C GLN A 310 -1.05 -18.78 -3.23
N VAL A 311 0.26 -18.67 -3.37
CA VAL A 311 1.16 -19.79 -3.65
C VAL A 311 2.27 -19.83 -2.61
N SER A 312 2.56 -21.01 -2.08
CA SER A 312 3.80 -21.27 -1.34
C SER A 312 4.77 -22.10 -2.19
N THR A 313 6.05 -21.82 -2.04
CA THR A 313 7.15 -22.46 -2.76
C THR A 313 8.15 -23.02 -1.76
N ASP A 314 8.63 -24.23 -1.99
CA ASP A 314 9.66 -24.87 -1.20
C ASP A 314 10.75 -25.43 -2.12
N ASN A 315 11.96 -24.87 -2.04
CA ASN A 315 13.08 -25.26 -2.88
C ASN A 315 14.04 -26.19 -2.15
N GLN A 316 13.74 -27.49 -2.13
CA GLN A 316 14.63 -28.54 -1.62
C GLN A 316 15.54 -29.15 -2.71
N SER A 317 15.62 -28.50 -3.88
CA SER A 317 16.50 -28.90 -4.97
C SER A 317 17.94 -28.44 -4.73
N ASP A 318 18.87 -28.85 -5.59
CA ASP A 318 20.28 -28.50 -5.48
C ASP A 318 20.62 -27.16 -6.20
N VAL A 319 19.63 -26.44 -6.74
CA VAL A 319 19.84 -25.22 -7.53
C VAL A 319 18.95 -24.06 -7.09
N MET A 320 19.44 -22.82 -7.27
CA MET A 320 18.62 -21.62 -7.07
C MET A 320 17.58 -21.48 -8.18
N THR A 321 16.36 -21.10 -7.79
CA THR A 321 15.22 -20.86 -8.69
C THR A 321 14.56 -19.51 -8.41
N TYR A 322 14.08 -18.84 -9.45
CA TYR A 322 13.32 -17.59 -9.36
C TYR A 322 11.85 -17.83 -9.02
N ASN A 323 11.37 -17.25 -7.92
CA ASN A 323 9.99 -17.32 -7.45
C ASN A 323 9.03 -16.50 -8.35
N ASP A 324 9.57 -15.52 -9.10
CA ASP A 324 8.81 -14.65 -10.02
C ASP A 324 8.67 -15.23 -11.45
N SER A 325 8.85 -16.54 -11.62
CA SER A 325 8.69 -17.22 -12.91
C SER A 325 7.28 -17.03 -13.50
N SER A 326 7.13 -16.99 -14.83
CA SER A 326 5.82 -16.72 -15.44
C SER A 326 4.77 -17.76 -15.09
N ALA A 327 3.52 -17.31 -14.97
CA ALA A 327 2.34 -18.16 -14.86
C ALA A 327 1.35 -17.85 -15.99
N LYS A 328 0.63 -18.88 -16.43
CA LYS A 328 -0.40 -18.79 -17.47
C LYS A 328 -1.68 -19.40 -16.95
N LEU A 329 -2.80 -18.71 -17.15
CA LEU A 329 -4.13 -19.27 -16.92
C LEU A 329 -4.70 -19.75 -18.24
N ILE A 330 -5.17 -20.98 -18.26
CA ILE A 330 -5.88 -21.60 -19.38
C ILE A 330 -7.34 -21.68 -18.96
N VAL A 331 -8.23 -21.16 -19.81
CA VAL A 331 -9.65 -21.03 -19.48
C VAL A 331 -10.49 -21.89 -20.41
N ASN A 332 -11.52 -22.55 -19.87
CA ASN A 332 -12.47 -23.39 -20.59
C ASN A 332 -11.79 -24.37 -21.56
N ASP A 333 -10.91 -25.23 -21.04
CA ASP A 333 -10.18 -26.24 -21.83
C ASP A 333 -9.36 -25.64 -23.01
N GLY A 334 -8.92 -24.38 -22.88
CA GLY A 334 -8.02 -23.71 -23.82
C GLY A 334 -8.67 -22.75 -24.82
N GLU A 335 -9.93 -22.35 -24.59
CA GLU A 335 -10.58 -21.28 -25.36
C GLU A 335 -9.84 -19.95 -25.24
N GLU A 336 -9.38 -19.63 -24.03
CA GLU A 336 -8.58 -18.43 -23.77
C GLU A 336 -7.35 -18.73 -22.91
N ARG A 337 -6.35 -17.85 -23.03
CA ARG A 337 -5.09 -17.94 -22.30
C ARG A 337 -4.67 -16.57 -21.81
N PHE A 338 -4.41 -16.47 -20.52
CA PHE A 338 -3.96 -15.24 -19.88
C PHE A 338 -2.55 -15.40 -19.35
N LEU A 339 -1.72 -14.39 -19.53
CA LEU A 339 -0.47 -14.27 -18.78
C LEU A 339 -0.75 -13.55 -17.47
N SER A 340 -0.06 -13.98 -16.42
CA SER A 340 -0.15 -13.34 -15.12
C SER A 340 0.38 -11.89 -15.20
N GLN A 341 -0.19 -11.02 -14.38
CA GLN A 341 0.05 -9.59 -14.38
C GLN A 341 1.17 -9.23 -13.42
N GLY A 342 2.42 -9.57 -13.76
CA GLY A 342 3.59 -9.40 -12.88
C GLY A 342 3.81 -8.01 -12.28
N MET A 343 3.25 -6.95 -12.89
CA MET A 343 3.28 -5.59 -12.33
C MET A 343 2.47 -5.44 -11.04
N VAL A 344 1.44 -6.27 -10.87
CA VAL A 344 0.56 -6.24 -9.70
C VAL A 344 0.76 -7.45 -8.77
N GLU A 345 1.70 -8.34 -9.07
CA GLU A 345 2.04 -9.50 -8.24
C GLU A 345 3.04 -9.15 -7.14
N ASN A 346 2.98 -9.87 -6.02
CA ASN A 346 4.01 -9.86 -4.97
C ASN A 346 4.63 -11.26 -4.83
N TYR A 347 5.88 -11.30 -4.39
CA TYR A 347 6.66 -12.53 -4.15
C TYR A 347 7.72 -12.28 -3.10
N ASN A 348 8.00 -13.27 -2.27
CA ASN A 348 9.05 -13.20 -1.26
C ASN A 348 9.64 -14.60 -0.97
N PRO A 349 10.96 -14.79 -1.01
CA PRO A 349 11.94 -13.96 -1.69
C PRO A 349 11.81 -14.08 -3.22
N ARG A 350 12.52 -13.23 -3.96
CA ARG A 350 12.64 -13.37 -5.43
C ARG A 350 13.46 -14.60 -5.83
N GLU A 351 14.57 -14.80 -5.15
CA GLU A 351 15.53 -15.89 -5.38
C GLU A 351 15.40 -16.89 -4.25
N LEU A 352 15.14 -18.14 -4.60
CA LEU A 352 15.03 -19.25 -3.65
C LEU A 352 16.28 -20.11 -3.81
N ASN A 353 17.21 -20.03 -2.86
CA ASN A 353 18.36 -20.93 -2.80
C ASN A 353 17.92 -22.33 -2.33
N PRO A 354 18.79 -23.35 -2.47
CA PRO A 354 18.55 -24.66 -1.86
C PRO A 354 18.27 -24.55 -0.36
N GLY A 355 17.13 -25.09 0.06
CA GLY A 355 16.63 -25.07 1.43
C GLY A 355 15.69 -23.90 1.74
N ASP A 356 15.58 -22.90 0.86
CA ASP A 356 14.72 -21.74 1.06
C ASP A 356 13.26 -22.08 0.73
N SER A 357 12.35 -21.41 1.42
CA SER A 357 10.93 -21.36 1.09
C SER A 357 10.51 -19.93 0.76
N GLY A 358 9.36 -19.78 0.12
CA GLY A 358 8.82 -18.48 -0.21
C GLY A 358 7.33 -18.51 -0.49
N GLU A 359 6.79 -17.35 -0.75
CA GLU A 359 5.40 -17.13 -1.08
C GLU A 359 5.25 -16.20 -2.28
N ARG A 360 4.09 -16.26 -2.92
CA ARG A 360 3.76 -15.42 -4.07
C ARG A 360 2.26 -15.27 -4.25
N GLN A 361 1.83 -14.09 -4.66
CA GLN A 361 0.49 -13.81 -5.15
C GLN A 361 0.52 -13.65 -6.66
N ILE A 362 -0.08 -14.62 -7.38
CA ILE A 362 -0.21 -14.58 -8.83
C ILE A 362 -1.54 -13.90 -9.17
N VAL A 363 -1.50 -12.88 -10.03
CA VAL A 363 -2.68 -12.04 -10.32
C VAL A 363 -3.03 -12.12 -11.80
N PHE A 364 -4.32 -12.28 -12.10
CA PHE A 364 -4.90 -12.14 -13.44
C PHE A 364 -6.02 -11.11 -13.39
N ILE A 365 -6.14 -10.28 -14.44
CA ILE A 365 -7.15 -9.21 -14.50
C ILE A 365 -7.98 -9.40 -15.76
N PHE A 366 -9.30 -9.31 -15.60
CA PHE A 366 -10.30 -9.56 -16.64
C PHE A 366 -11.26 -8.38 -16.78
N GLN A 367 -11.85 -8.23 -17.96
CA GLN A 367 -13.10 -7.48 -18.07
C GLN A 367 -14.23 -8.37 -17.53
N LYS A 368 -15.02 -7.87 -16.59
CA LYS A 368 -16.05 -8.62 -15.87
C LYS A 368 -17.01 -9.38 -16.78
N LYS A 369 -17.46 -8.74 -17.87
CA LYS A 369 -18.38 -9.34 -18.86
C LYS A 369 -17.87 -10.64 -19.51
N TYR A 370 -16.55 -10.83 -19.60
CA TYR A 370 -15.97 -12.07 -20.13
C TYR A 370 -15.68 -13.05 -19.01
N PHE A 371 -15.22 -12.55 -17.86
CA PHE A 371 -15.01 -13.35 -16.65
C PHE A 371 -16.25 -14.18 -16.27
N GLU A 372 -17.44 -13.58 -16.34
CA GLU A 372 -18.71 -14.23 -16.03
C GLU A 372 -19.08 -15.39 -16.97
N LEU A 373 -18.35 -15.58 -18.09
CA LEU A 373 -18.54 -16.67 -19.04
C LEU A 373 -17.58 -17.85 -18.81
N TYR A 374 -16.61 -17.69 -17.92
CA TYR A 374 -15.58 -18.69 -17.68
C TYR A 374 -16.02 -19.67 -16.59
N GLU A 375 -15.91 -20.97 -16.87
CA GLU A 375 -16.37 -22.05 -15.98
C GLU A 375 -15.21 -22.89 -15.44
N LYS A 376 -14.07 -22.91 -16.13
CA LYS A 376 -12.90 -23.71 -15.76
C LYS A 376 -11.62 -22.90 -15.86
N PHE A 377 -10.73 -23.13 -14.92
CA PHE A 377 -9.46 -22.43 -14.80
C PHE A 377 -8.35 -23.43 -14.49
N ASP A 378 -7.38 -23.55 -15.39
CA ASP A 378 -6.17 -24.35 -15.18
C ASP A 378 -4.96 -23.41 -15.12
N LEU A 379 -4.20 -23.45 -14.04
CA LEU A 379 -2.98 -22.68 -13.85
C LEU A 379 -1.77 -23.50 -14.30
N GLU A 380 -1.08 -23.03 -15.33
CA GLU A 380 0.21 -23.55 -15.77
C GLU A 380 1.33 -22.66 -15.20
N MET A 381 2.24 -23.25 -14.40
CA MET A 381 3.39 -22.57 -13.81
C MET A 381 4.70 -23.11 -14.38
N GLY A 382 5.59 -22.19 -14.75
CA GLY A 382 6.90 -22.49 -15.32
C GLY A 382 6.96 -22.36 -16.85
N PRO A 383 8.03 -22.86 -17.50
CA PRO A 383 9.21 -23.45 -16.86
C PRO A 383 9.88 -22.47 -15.90
N PHE A 384 10.35 -22.98 -14.76
CA PHE A 384 10.96 -22.14 -13.74
C PHE A 384 12.37 -21.74 -14.15
N MET A 385 12.77 -20.51 -13.89
CA MET A 385 14.09 -20.03 -14.28
C MET A 385 15.06 -20.18 -13.12
N GLY A 386 16.22 -20.79 -13.38
CA GLY A 386 17.34 -20.84 -12.45
C GLY A 386 18.35 -19.72 -12.69
N LYS A 387 19.45 -19.78 -11.95
CA LYS A 387 20.61 -18.91 -12.18
C LYS A 387 21.11 -19.02 -13.63
N ASP A 388 21.58 -17.91 -14.18
CA ASP A 388 22.10 -17.79 -15.56
C ASP A 388 21.06 -18.00 -16.68
N GLY A 389 19.77 -17.97 -16.35
CA GLY A 389 18.68 -18.05 -17.33
C GLY A 389 18.42 -19.45 -17.88
N TYR A 390 18.92 -20.49 -17.22
CA TYR A 390 18.57 -21.88 -17.53
C TYR A 390 17.15 -22.20 -17.04
N GLU A 391 16.36 -22.85 -17.89
CA GLU A 391 15.04 -23.38 -17.50
C GLU A 391 15.22 -24.62 -16.62
N PHE A 392 14.85 -24.51 -15.35
CA PHE A 392 14.85 -25.60 -14.38
C PHE A 392 14.01 -26.78 -14.92
N LYS A 393 14.73 -27.80 -15.40
CA LYS A 393 14.19 -29.05 -15.94
C LYS A 393 13.26 -28.90 -17.15
N GLU A 394 13.08 -27.70 -17.71
CA GLU A 394 12.23 -27.43 -18.88
C GLU A 394 10.80 -27.99 -18.70
N LYS A 395 10.28 -27.96 -17.47
CA LYS A 395 8.97 -28.54 -17.11
C LYS A 395 8.06 -27.51 -16.47
N THR A 396 6.76 -27.70 -16.71
CA THR A 396 5.68 -26.95 -16.09
C THR A 396 4.96 -27.80 -15.05
N MET A 397 4.28 -27.12 -14.13
CA MET A 397 3.28 -27.68 -13.22
C MET A 397 1.90 -27.17 -13.63
N GLU A 398 0.87 -27.98 -13.47
CA GLU A 398 -0.50 -27.66 -13.88
C GLU A 398 -1.47 -27.89 -12.72
N PHE A 399 -2.24 -26.89 -12.33
CA PHE A 399 -3.17 -26.96 -11.20
C PHE A 399 -4.59 -26.61 -11.67
N GLU A 400 -5.59 -27.34 -11.19
CA GLU A 400 -6.99 -26.94 -11.37
C GLU A 400 -7.35 -25.89 -10.33
N ILE A 401 -7.82 -24.72 -10.76
CA ILE A 401 -8.20 -23.62 -9.88
C ILE A 401 -9.73 -23.61 -9.73
N PRO A 402 -10.27 -23.69 -8.50
CA PRO A 402 -11.71 -23.65 -8.27
C PRO A 402 -12.32 -22.36 -8.81
N ALA A 403 -13.33 -22.50 -9.69
CA ALA A 403 -14.14 -21.39 -10.17
C ALA A 403 -14.86 -20.65 -9.02
N PRO A 404 -15.20 -19.36 -9.21
CA PRO A 404 -15.81 -18.50 -8.19
C PRO A 404 -17.16 -18.99 -7.64
#